data_AF-A0A2W5U9X9-F1
#
_entry.id   AF-A0A2W5U9X9-F1
#
_cell.length_a   1.000
_cell.length_b   1.000
_cell.length_c   1.000
_cell.angle_alpha   90.00
_cell.angle_beta   90.00
_cell.angle_gamma   90.00
#
_symmetry.space_group_name_H-M   'P 1'
#
loop_
_entity.id
_entity.type
_entity.pdbx_description
1 polymer ?
#
loop_
_entity_poly.entity_id
_entity_poly.type
_entity_poly.pdbx_seq_one_letter_code
_entity_poly.pdbx_strand_id
1 'polypeptide(L)' 'MTGISRSRLYELIKSGELEIAKDGATTLILVSSLRAAIERRRPA' A
#
# COMPACT_ATOMS: atom_id res chain seq x y z
N MET A 1 -10.03 1.77 -8.25
CA MET A 1 -9.03 2.39 -7.33
C MET A 1 -7.88 1.40 -7.18
N THR A 2 -6.66 1.80 -7.56
CA THR A 2 -5.37 1.06 -7.64
C THR A 2 -5.29 -0.27 -8.43
N GLY A 3 -6.34 -1.09 -8.49
CA GLY A 3 -6.28 -2.42 -9.12
C GLY A 3 -5.61 -3.50 -8.25
N ILE A 4 -5.31 -3.19 -6.98
CA ILE A 4 -4.65 -4.09 -6.03
C ILE A 4 -5.71 -4.79 -5.16
N SER A 5 -5.62 -6.10 -4.99
CA SER A 5 -6.51 -6.85 -4.10
C SER A 5 -6.26 -6.52 -2.63
N ARG A 6 -7.27 -6.73 -1.78
CA ARG A 6 -7.13 -6.54 -0.32
C ARG A 6 -6.08 -7.46 0.31
N SER A 7 -6.03 -8.74 -0.11
CA SER A 7 -4.99 -9.67 0.36
C SER A 7 -3.60 -9.15 0.04
N ARG A 8 -3.41 -8.65 -1.19
CA ARG A 8 -2.13 -8.09 -1.62
C ARG A 8 -1.77 -6.83 -0.86
N LEU A 9 -2.72 -5.96 -0.55
CA LEU A 9 -2.48 -4.80 0.31
C LEU A 9 -1.94 -5.24 1.68
N TYR A 10 -2.55 -6.23 2.32
CA TYR A 10 -2.07 -6.73 3.61
C TYR A 10 -0.70 -7.38 3.53
N GLU A 11 -0.39 -8.13 2.47
CA GLU A 11 0.95 -8.67 2.23
C GLU A 11 1.99 -7.56 2.14
N LEU A 12 1.70 -6.50 1.37
CA LEU A 12 2.61 -5.36 1.20
C LEU A 12 2.80 -4.54 2.48
N ILE A 13 1.75 -4.43 3.30
CA ILE A 13 1.86 -3.84 4.64
C ILE A 13 2.75 -4.72 5.53
N LYS A 14 2.53 -6.04 5.52
CA LYS A 14 3.32 -7.00 6.32
C LYS A 14 4.79 -7.06 5.88
N SER A 15 5.07 -6.89 4.59
CA SER A 15 6.45 -6.84 4.05
C SER A 15 7.15 -5.50 4.29
N GLY A 16 6.45 -4.48 4.78
CA GLY A 16 6.98 -3.13 4.95
C GLY A 16 7.09 -2.33 3.65
N GLU A 17 6.55 -2.83 2.55
CA GLU A 17 6.53 -2.13 1.26
C GLU A 17 5.47 -1.04 1.16
N LEU A 18 4.44 -1.12 2.02
CA LEU A 18 3.45 -0.07 2.21
C LEU A 18 3.49 0.43 3.64
N GLU A 19 3.70 1.74 3.79
CA GLU A 19 3.64 2.42 5.06
C GLU A 19 2.20 2.71 5.46
N ILE A 20 1.90 2.51 6.75
CA ILE A 20 0.59 2.74 7.33
C ILE A 20 0.64 3.68 8.53
N ALA A 21 -0.45 4.41 8.74
CA ALA A 21 -0.71 5.15 9.96
C ALA A 21 -2.03 4.68 10.59
N LYS A 22 -2.10 4.72 11.92
CA LYS A 22 -3.33 4.42 12.67
C LYS A 22 -4.11 5.70 12.91
N ASP A 23 -5.40 5.69 12.60
CA ASP A 23 -6.35 6.74 12.93
C ASP A 23 -7.58 6.11 13.57
N GLY A 24 -7.57 6.04 14.91
CA GLY A 24 -8.54 5.28 15.69
C GLY A 24 -8.60 3.81 15.27
N ALA A 25 -9.79 3.36 14.86
CA ALA A 25 -10.04 2.01 14.35
C ALA A 25 -9.62 1.82 12.88
N THR A 26 -9.30 2.90 12.18
CA THR A 26 -8.97 2.90 10.76
C THR A 26 -7.46 2.78 10.55
N THR A 27 -7.06 2.08 9.48
CA THR A 27 -5.67 2.04 9.02
C THR A 27 -5.56 2.82 7.72
N LEU A 28 -4.76 3.88 7.75
CA LEU A 28 -4.48 4.72 6.59
C LEU A 28 -3.22 4.20 5.90
N ILE A 29 -3.19 4.27 4.57
CA ILE A 29 -1.98 3.98 3.77
C ILE A 29 -1.40 5.30 3.31
N LEU A 30 -0.10 5.50 3.51
CA LEU A 30 0.58 6.70 3.07
C LEU A 30 0.61 6.73 1.54
N VAL A 31 0.07 7.81 0.95
CA VAL A 31 -0.07 7.94 -0.51
C VAL A 31 1.29 7.92 -1.21
N SER A 32 2.32 8.51 -0.62
CA SER A 32 3.70 8.48 -1.13
C SER A 32 4.23 7.04 -1.26
N SER A 33 4.08 6.26 -0.19
CA SER A 33 4.48 4.85 -0.13
C SER A 33 3.71 4.00 -1.14
N LEU A 34 2.39 4.21 -1.25
CA LEU A 34 1.55 3.55 -2.24
C LEU A 34 1.96 3.87 -3.68
N ARG A 35 2.26 5.14 -3.99
CA ARG A 35 2.74 5.54 -5.31
C ARG A 35 4.07 4.87 -5.65
N ALA A 36 5.03 4.87 -4.72
CA ALA A 36 6.31 4.20 -4.93
C ALA A 36 6.14 2.69 -5.19
N ALA A 37 5.23 2.03 -4.46
CA ALA A 37 4.94 0.61 -4.65
C ALA A 37 4.32 0.31 -6.03
N ILE A 38 3.48 1.21 -6.56
CA ILE A 38 2.87 1.09 -7.88
C ILE A 38 3.91 1.33 -8.98
N GLU A 39 4.72 2.39 -8.86
CA GLU A 39 5.73 2.74 -9.87
C GLU A 39 6.77 1.61 -10.06
N ARG A 40 7.19 0.93 -8.98
CA ARG A 40 8.07 -0.26 -9.05
C ARG A 40 7.49 -1.43 -9.86
N ARG A 41 6.16 -1.45 -10.07
CA ARG A 41 5.42 -2.53 -10.73
C ARG A 41 4.80 -2.08 -12.06
N ARG A 42 4.98 -0.81 -12.43
CA ARG A 42 4.51 -0.31 -13.70
C ARG A 42 5.35 -0.94 -14.82
N PRO A 43 4.74 -1.61 -15.81
CA PRO A 43 5.49 -2.07 -16.97
C PRO A 43 6.14 -0.88 -17.69
N ALA A 44 7.31 -1.12 -18.29
CA ALA A 44 8.03 -0.14 -19.10
C ALA A 44 7.27 0.19 -20.40
#